data_AF-A0A1P8WKW3-F1
#
_entry.id   AF-A0A1P8WKW3-F1
#
_cell.length_a   1.000
_cell.length_b   1.000
_cell.length_c   1.000
_cell.angle_alpha   90.00
_cell.angle_beta   90.00
_cell.angle_gamma   90.00
#
_symmetry.space_group_name_H-M   'P 1'
#
loop_
_entity.id
_entity.type
_entity.pdbx_description
1 polymer ?
#
loop_
_entity_poly.entity_id
_entity_poly.type
_entity_poly.pdbx_seq_one_letter_code
_entity_poly.pdbx_strand_id
1 'polypeptide(L)'
;MNDRATAFLVRSLRQESRYISHHVVRVGMASVILILFAANVVSYSVRAGAGSQFASKVMNCCYWFVTLLGGIYFSTAIVEEKEEQTLPLLKMTGASSFTILLGKSGPRLVSVLLLLLVVAPFLMLAATLGGVLQQGILTAFLGIFIYSIMLCQLGLLASVLSSDSQRAFSKMLLAWLMIELAAWWSWLLAMGTQYGGNFKNTEAAQQYLSTTIMNKDTIGRLAMSWLHMQFQWLYEVSTPRTLFDNLSMYLFSFRTMEFWQPQMTFHLILAIVFFACSWALFEPCTAQAVGEGPDSGKKVTRRQRKSKRAWRQALVWKSWQHITGGHLWFWMRLVGMPAIITAVILISAWAIDEPVEEEVLAGILMFSGVVIFIANFATLLGRVFNNEIHQQTLPSLLMLPKSRNALCGQMVLGLAPAILASAACFVCGFTLMVRATMHLSNGGMMNVFREPWFYNVFFWIAATMYFGLYLSIRLRYGGMLLAILAMWVVGPTIVISGLTVLSIGLSGSAMRDFFENVLPVFLAMLEVVFCAWMHFTIIRSLNSVAEQG
;
A
#
# COMPACT_ATOMS: atom_id res chain seq x y z
N MET A 1 14.45 -37.30 -2.43
CA MET A 1 14.38 -35.82 -2.29
C MET A 1 13.08 -35.35 -1.64
N ASN A 2 11.93 -35.99 -1.91
CA ASN A 2 10.63 -35.57 -1.37
C ASN A 2 10.53 -35.57 0.17
N ASP A 3 11.14 -36.55 0.86
CA ASP A 3 10.97 -36.69 2.32
C ASP A 3 11.56 -35.54 3.15
N ARG A 4 12.63 -34.90 2.66
CA ARG A 4 13.24 -33.78 3.38
C ARG A 4 12.38 -32.52 3.25
N ALA A 5 11.88 -32.23 2.06
CA ALA A 5 11.06 -31.05 1.81
C ALA A 5 9.73 -31.12 2.58
N THR A 6 9.09 -32.30 2.61
CA THR A 6 7.86 -32.51 3.38
C THR A 6 8.11 -32.40 4.89
N ALA A 7 9.22 -32.95 5.41
CA ALA A 7 9.59 -32.81 6.81
C ALA A 7 9.81 -31.34 7.22
N PHE A 8 10.51 -30.55 6.39
CA PHE A 8 10.70 -29.11 6.61
C PHE A 8 9.37 -28.35 6.60
N LEU A 9 8.47 -28.69 5.66
CA LEU A 9 7.16 -28.07 5.57
C LEU A 9 6.30 -28.37 6.80
N VAL A 10 6.23 -29.64 7.23
CA VAL A 10 5.47 -30.04 8.42
C VAL A 10 6.00 -29.36 9.68
N ARG A 11 7.32 -29.30 9.85
CA ARG A 11 7.95 -28.58 10.98
C ARG A 11 7.57 -27.10 10.97
N SER A 12 7.65 -26.46 9.81
CA SER A 12 7.34 -25.04 9.65
C SER A 12 5.86 -24.76 9.93
N LEU A 13 4.95 -25.60 9.44
CA LEU A 13 3.51 -25.48 9.73
C LEU A 13 3.19 -25.64 11.21
N ARG A 14 3.85 -26.56 11.93
CA ARG A 14 3.67 -26.73 13.38
C ARG A 14 4.20 -25.53 14.17
N GLN A 15 5.23 -24.87 13.67
CA GLN A 15 5.74 -23.65 14.29
C GLN A 15 4.79 -22.48 14.00
N GLU A 16 4.34 -22.33 12.76
CA GLU A 16 3.38 -21.29 12.36
C GLU A 16 2.06 -21.39 13.11
N SER A 17 1.54 -22.61 13.33
CA SER A 17 0.27 -22.80 14.03
C SER A 17 0.28 -22.36 15.50
N ARG A 18 1.46 -22.27 16.13
CA ARG A 18 1.63 -21.83 17.53
C ARG A 18 1.68 -20.31 17.66
N TYR A 19 1.93 -19.57 16.59
CA TYR A 19 1.98 -18.11 16.68
C TYR A 19 0.56 -17.55 16.78
N ILE A 20 0.28 -16.89 17.91
CA ILE A 20 -1.00 -16.24 18.19
C ILE A 20 -1.34 -15.14 17.17
N SER A 21 -0.34 -14.51 16.57
CA SER A 21 -0.51 -13.44 15.59
C SER A 21 -1.35 -13.88 14.38
N HIS A 22 -1.16 -15.09 13.87
CA HIS A 22 -1.95 -15.60 12.74
C HIS A 22 -3.41 -15.81 13.10
N HIS A 23 -3.69 -16.28 14.32
CA HIS A 23 -5.05 -16.45 14.81
C HIS A 23 -5.73 -15.10 15.02
N VAL A 24 -5.02 -14.12 15.58
CA VAL A 24 -5.53 -12.74 15.74
C VAL A 24 -5.88 -12.12 14.39
N VAL A 25 -5.04 -12.32 13.36
CA VAL A 25 -5.34 -11.83 12.00
C VAL A 25 -6.61 -12.47 11.43
N ARG A 26 -6.77 -13.80 11.58
CA ARG A 26 -7.95 -14.53 11.11
C ARG A 26 -9.23 -14.06 11.81
N VAL A 27 -9.18 -13.93 13.14
CA VAL A 27 -10.30 -13.41 13.94
C VAL A 27 -10.62 -11.98 13.52
N GLY A 28 -9.61 -11.12 13.41
CA GLY A 28 -9.78 -9.73 12.97
C GLY A 28 -10.45 -9.62 11.61
N MET A 29 -10.04 -10.44 10.64
CA MET A 29 -10.67 -10.48 9.32
C MET A 29 -12.13 -10.93 9.39
N ALA A 30 -12.43 -12.01 10.12
CA ALA A 30 -13.80 -12.49 10.31
C ALA A 30 -14.68 -11.44 11.02
N SER A 31 -14.14 -10.73 12.01
CA SER A 31 -14.84 -9.64 12.70
C SER A 31 -15.17 -8.47 11.76
N VAL A 32 -14.23 -8.07 10.89
CA VAL A 32 -14.49 -7.01 9.91
C VAL A 32 -15.58 -7.42 8.93
N ILE A 33 -15.57 -8.67 8.45
CA ILE A 33 -16.61 -9.21 7.58
C ILE A 33 -17.97 -9.25 8.28
N LEU A 34 -18.02 -9.65 9.56
CA LEU A 34 -19.26 -9.65 10.35
C LEU A 34 -19.81 -8.24 10.55
N ILE A 35 -18.96 -7.25 10.80
CA ILE A 35 -19.39 -5.85 10.92
C ILE A 35 -19.94 -5.36 9.58
N LEU A 36 -19.24 -5.64 8.47
CA LEU A 36 -19.71 -5.34 7.13
C LEU A 36 -21.09 -5.96 6.83
N PHE A 37 -21.28 -7.22 7.23
CA PHE A 37 -22.56 -7.91 7.09
C PHE A 37 -23.66 -7.23 7.92
N ALA A 38 -23.44 -7.06 9.22
CA ALA A 38 -24.40 -6.46 10.15
C ALA A 38 -24.83 -5.06 9.71
N ALA A 39 -23.89 -4.29 9.18
CA ALA A 39 -24.13 -2.94 8.72
C ALA A 39 -25.00 -2.81 7.49
N ASN A 40 -24.93 -3.80 6.60
CA ASN A 40 -25.62 -3.77 5.33
C ASN A 40 -26.85 -4.69 5.32
N VAL A 41 -27.15 -5.38 6.43
CA VAL A 41 -28.25 -6.35 6.52
C VAL A 41 -29.59 -5.77 6.08
N VAL A 42 -29.87 -4.51 6.43
CA VAL A 42 -31.12 -3.84 6.05
C VAL A 42 -31.11 -3.43 4.59
N SER A 43 -29.99 -2.90 4.08
CA SER A 43 -29.85 -2.60 2.65
C SER A 43 -29.98 -3.86 1.78
N TYR A 44 -29.54 -5.01 2.29
CA TYR A 44 -29.64 -6.31 1.63
C TYR A 44 -31.06 -6.87 1.63
N SER A 45 -31.86 -6.59 2.66
CA SER A 45 -33.25 -7.09 2.73
C SER A 45 -34.17 -6.52 1.63
N VAL A 46 -33.85 -5.34 1.08
CA VAL A 46 -34.73 -4.60 0.15
C VAL A 46 -34.29 -4.75 -1.32
N ARG A 47 -33.04 -5.14 -1.59
CA ARG A 47 -32.47 -5.13 -2.95
C ARG A 47 -32.33 -6.54 -3.53
N ALA A 48 -32.84 -6.74 -4.75
CA ALA A 48 -32.50 -7.91 -5.54
C ALA A 48 -30.98 -7.93 -5.82
N GLY A 49 -30.34 -9.10 -5.66
CA GLY A 49 -28.87 -9.23 -5.82
C GLY A 49 -28.05 -8.80 -4.60
N ALA A 50 -28.63 -8.82 -3.41
CA ALA A 50 -27.92 -8.51 -2.17
C ALA A 50 -26.69 -9.40 -1.92
N GLY A 51 -26.79 -10.70 -2.22
CA GLY A 51 -25.70 -11.64 -2.00
C GLY A 51 -24.44 -11.32 -2.80
N SER A 52 -24.56 -10.83 -4.05
CA SER A 52 -23.39 -10.48 -4.87
C SER A 52 -22.70 -9.20 -4.44
N GLN A 53 -23.46 -8.21 -3.99
CA GLN A 53 -22.87 -7.01 -3.37
C GLN A 53 -22.14 -7.38 -2.06
N PHE A 54 -22.72 -8.26 -1.25
CA PHE A 54 -22.07 -8.76 -0.04
C PHE A 54 -20.79 -9.55 -0.38
N ALA A 55 -20.87 -10.53 -1.27
CA ALA A 55 -19.71 -11.30 -1.72
C ALA A 55 -18.60 -10.41 -2.28
N SER A 56 -18.95 -9.37 -3.05
CA SER A 56 -17.97 -8.43 -3.61
C SER A 56 -17.24 -7.65 -2.51
N LYS A 57 -17.96 -7.14 -1.49
CA LYS A 57 -17.36 -6.48 -0.32
C LYS A 57 -16.45 -7.43 0.47
N VAL A 58 -16.91 -8.67 0.67
CA VAL A 58 -16.14 -9.71 1.38
C VAL A 58 -14.85 -10.04 0.63
N MET A 59 -14.94 -10.22 -0.68
CA MET A 59 -13.76 -10.51 -1.51
C MET A 59 -12.81 -9.32 -1.60
N ASN A 60 -13.33 -8.09 -1.68
CA ASN A 60 -12.49 -6.88 -1.66
C ASN A 60 -11.76 -6.73 -0.31
N CYS A 61 -12.45 -6.97 0.79
CA CYS A 61 -11.82 -7.05 2.12
C CYS A 61 -10.73 -8.12 2.15
N CYS A 62 -11.00 -9.30 1.59
CA CYS A 62 -10.02 -10.38 1.51
C CYS A 62 -8.79 -10.00 0.69
N TYR A 63 -8.97 -9.37 -0.46
CA TYR A 63 -7.89 -8.83 -1.27
C TYR A 63 -7.00 -7.89 -0.46
N TRP A 64 -7.54 -6.84 0.17
CA TRP A 64 -6.73 -5.89 0.94
C TRP A 64 -6.00 -6.52 2.11
N PHE A 65 -6.65 -7.45 2.83
CA PHE A 65 -6.00 -8.19 3.92
C PHE A 65 -4.83 -9.03 3.40
N VAL A 66 -5.03 -9.78 2.31
CA VAL A 66 -3.97 -10.59 1.68
C VAL A 66 -2.84 -9.71 1.16
N THR A 67 -3.15 -8.61 0.48
CA THR A 67 -2.16 -7.68 -0.06
C THR A 67 -1.28 -7.07 1.03
N LEU A 68 -1.89 -6.51 2.07
CA LEU A 68 -1.17 -5.74 3.08
C LEU A 68 -0.50 -6.65 4.11
N LEU A 69 -1.23 -7.62 4.66
CA LEU A 69 -0.67 -8.55 5.66
C LEU A 69 0.21 -9.61 5.00
N GLY A 70 -0.24 -10.17 3.88
CA GLY A 70 0.59 -11.08 3.08
C GLY A 70 1.82 -10.38 2.56
N GLY A 71 1.74 -9.09 2.20
CA GLY A 71 2.90 -8.31 1.82
C GLY A 71 3.95 -8.19 2.93
N ILE A 72 3.53 -7.81 4.15
CA ILE A 72 4.40 -7.79 5.32
C ILE A 72 4.99 -9.19 5.53
N TYR A 73 4.13 -10.21 5.54
CA TYR A 73 4.52 -11.57 5.83
C TYR A 73 5.50 -12.10 4.78
N PHE A 74 5.19 -12.10 3.49
CA PHE A 74 6.04 -12.68 2.44
C PHE A 74 7.38 -11.95 2.26
N SER A 75 7.40 -10.63 2.41
CA SER A 75 8.63 -9.85 2.23
C SER A 75 9.74 -10.19 3.23
N THR A 76 9.41 -10.78 4.39
CA THR A 76 10.40 -11.09 5.42
C THR A 76 11.01 -12.50 5.33
N ALA A 77 10.63 -13.31 4.34
CA ALA A 77 10.89 -14.76 4.32
C ALA A 77 12.34 -15.20 4.43
N ILE A 78 13.23 -14.53 3.72
CA ILE A 78 14.66 -14.83 3.71
C ILE A 78 15.42 -13.81 4.52
N VAL A 79 14.94 -12.56 4.54
CA VAL A 79 15.61 -11.47 5.24
C VAL A 79 15.58 -11.64 6.76
N GLU A 80 14.56 -12.30 7.33
CA GLU A 80 14.57 -12.70 8.75
C GLU A 80 15.75 -13.62 9.05
N GLU A 81 15.99 -14.63 8.19
CA GLU A 81 17.12 -15.55 8.35
C GLU A 81 18.48 -14.86 8.13
N LYS A 82 18.51 -13.79 7.32
CA LYS A 82 19.71 -12.96 7.14
C LYS A 82 19.97 -12.10 8.38
N GLU A 83 18.94 -11.43 8.90
CA GLU A 83 19.05 -10.59 10.09
C GLU A 83 19.43 -11.42 11.33
N GLU A 84 18.90 -12.64 11.45
CA GLU A 84 19.17 -13.56 12.56
C GLU A 84 20.45 -14.37 12.37
N GLN A 85 21.18 -14.18 11.25
CA GLN A 85 22.43 -14.89 10.94
C GLN A 85 22.28 -16.43 10.92
N THR A 86 21.07 -16.92 10.67
CA THR A 86 20.76 -18.35 10.57
C THR A 86 20.88 -18.87 9.14
N LEU A 87 20.90 -17.97 8.16
CA LEU A 87 21.03 -18.35 6.75
C LEU A 87 22.31 -19.14 6.42
N PRO A 88 23.51 -18.79 6.95
CA PRO A 88 24.71 -19.60 6.76
C PRO A 88 24.55 -21.00 7.37
N LEU A 89 23.91 -21.10 8.55
CA LEU A 89 23.64 -22.38 9.21
C LEU A 89 22.71 -23.26 8.37
N LEU A 90 21.68 -22.67 7.75
CA LEU A 90 20.81 -23.37 6.80
C LEU A 90 21.59 -23.88 5.59
N LYS A 91 22.54 -23.10 5.04
CA LYS A 91 23.40 -23.53 3.93
C LYS A 91 24.36 -24.65 4.32
N MET A 92 24.85 -24.69 5.56
CA MET A 92 25.71 -25.77 6.05
C MET A 92 25.01 -27.15 6.06
N THR A 93 23.68 -27.18 6.05
CA THR A 93 22.92 -28.45 5.96
C THR A 93 23.00 -29.11 4.58
N GLY A 94 23.61 -28.46 3.59
CA GLY A 94 23.69 -28.95 2.20
C GLY A 94 22.36 -28.86 1.46
N ALA A 95 21.38 -28.11 1.98
CA ALA A 95 20.12 -27.87 1.29
C ALA A 95 20.36 -26.97 0.07
N SER A 96 19.81 -27.36 -1.09
CA SER A 96 19.88 -26.52 -2.29
C SER A 96 19.08 -25.24 -2.09
N SER A 97 19.51 -24.15 -2.73
CA SER A 97 18.85 -22.84 -2.66
C SER A 97 17.38 -22.89 -3.10
N PHE A 98 17.06 -23.73 -4.09
CA PHE A 98 15.68 -24.03 -4.47
C PHE A 98 14.87 -24.63 -3.30
N THR A 99 15.43 -25.61 -2.58
CA THR A 99 14.77 -26.26 -1.44
C THR A 99 14.54 -25.29 -0.30
N ILE A 100 15.50 -24.40 -0.03
CA ILE A 100 15.38 -23.35 1.00
C ILE A 100 14.27 -22.37 0.64
N LEU A 101 14.27 -21.86 -0.59
CA LEU A 101 13.25 -20.92 -1.08
C LEU A 101 11.85 -21.54 -1.01
N LEU A 102 11.67 -22.75 -1.55
CA LEU A 102 10.40 -23.46 -1.53
C LEU A 102 9.94 -23.82 -0.10
N GLY A 103 10.89 -24.23 0.75
CA GLY A 103 10.64 -24.56 2.15
C GLY A 103 10.20 -23.38 3.00
N LYS A 104 10.56 -22.14 2.60
CA LYS A 104 10.13 -20.90 3.26
C LYS A 104 8.85 -20.32 2.67
N SER A 105 8.67 -20.35 1.35
CA SER A 105 7.45 -19.82 0.71
C SER A 105 6.23 -20.72 0.94
N GLY A 106 6.41 -22.04 0.95
CA GLY A 106 5.34 -23.03 1.05
C GLY A 106 4.46 -22.88 2.30
N PRO A 107 5.03 -22.95 3.53
CA PRO A 107 4.26 -22.76 4.77
C PRO A 107 3.49 -21.45 4.79
N ARG A 108 4.10 -20.37 4.29
CA ARG A 108 3.46 -19.05 4.24
C ARG A 108 2.25 -19.01 3.31
N LEU A 109 2.32 -19.69 2.16
CA LEU A 109 1.17 -19.85 1.26
C LEU A 109 0.04 -20.67 1.90
N VAL A 110 0.36 -21.73 2.64
CA VAL A 110 -0.63 -22.50 3.40
C VAL A 110 -1.29 -21.61 4.46
N SER A 111 -0.53 -20.76 5.14
CA SER A 111 -1.08 -19.81 6.11
C SER A 111 -2.06 -18.80 5.48
N VAL A 112 -1.79 -18.34 4.24
CA VAL A 112 -2.75 -17.50 3.48
C VAL A 112 -3.94 -18.31 2.99
N LEU A 113 -3.75 -19.56 2.57
CA LEU A 113 -4.88 -20.44 2.22
C LEU A 113 -5.81 -20.66 3.41
N LEU A 114 -5.26 -20.84 4.62
CA LEU A 114 -6.05 -20.91 5.85
C LEU A 114 -6.78 -19.59 6.13
N LEU A 115 -6.18 -18.44 5.83
CA LEU A 115 -6.85 -17.14 5.92
C LEU A 115 -8.02 -17.04 4.92
N LEU A 116 -7.84 -17.51 3.69
CA LEU A 116 -8.89 -17.56 2.68
C LEU A 116 -10.05 -18.47 3.13
N LEU A 117 -9.75 -19.62 3.74
CA LEU A 117 -10.76 -20.55 4.25
C LEU A 117 -11.64 -19.94 5.37
N VAL A 118 -11.15 -18.94 6.11
CA VAL A 118 -11.98 -18.19 7.07
C VAL A 118 -13.11 -17.41 6.39
N VAL A 119 -12.92 -17.07 5.11
CA VAL A 119 -13.90 -16.30 4.31
C VAL A 119 -14.99 -17.20 3.72
N ALA A 120 -14.69 -18.47 3.50
CA ALA A 120 -15.61 -19.45 2.91
C ALA A 120 -17.02 -19.47 3.54
N PRO A 121 -17.22 -19.51 4.87
CA PRO A 121 -18.55 -19.52 5.45
C PRO A 121 -19.35 -18.25 5.11
N PHE A 122 -18.70 -17.09 5.00
CA PHE A 122 -19.37 -15.84 4.63
C PHE A 122 -19.76 -15.80 3.15
N LEU A 123 -18.96 -16.42 2.27
CA LEU A 123 -19.32 -16.54 0.86
C LEU A 123 -20.47 -17.53 0.65
N MET A 124 -20.54 -18.60 1.45
CA MET A 124 -21.70 -19.49 1.45
C MET A 124 -22.97 -18.78 1.94
N LEU A 125 -22.86 -17.92 2.95
CA LEU A 125 -23.95 -17.03 3.36
C LEU A 125 -24.34 -16.05 2.23
N ALA A 126 -23.37 -15.55 1.46
CA ALA A 126 -23.66 -14.70 0.31
C ALA A 126 -24.43 -15.45 -0.79
N ALA A 127 -24.13 -16.73 -1.00
CA ALA A 127 -24.86 -17.58 -1.94
C ALA A 127 -26.34 -17.78 -1.53
N THR A 128 -26.62 -17.89 -0.22
CA THR A 128 -28.01 -18.04 0.28
C THR A 128 -28.83 -16.76 0.17
N LEU A 129 -28.18 -15.59 0.19
CA LEU A 129 -28.82 -14.29 -0.08
C LEU A 129 -29.16 -14.08 -1.57
N GLY A 130 -28.76 -15.01 -2.44
CA GLY A 130 -29.07 -14.98 -3.87
C GLY A 130 -28.21 -14.00 -4.69
N GLY A 131 -28.27 -14.15 -6.01
CA GLY A 131 -27.53 -13.29 -6.95
C GLY A 131 -26.06 -13.63 -7.13
N VAL A 132 -25.57 -14.75 -6.56
CA VAL A 132 -24.19 -15.24 -6.74
C VAL A 132 -24.22 -16.68 -7.25
N LEU A 133 -23.48 -16.96 -8.32
CA LEU A 133 -23.27 -18.32 -8.81
C LEU A 133 -22.18 -19.03 -7.98
N GLN A 134 -22.40 -20.29 -7.60
CA GLN A 134 -21.41 -21.09 -6.86
C GLN A 134 -20.06 -21.18 -7.58
N GLN A 135 -20.10 -21.29 -8.92
CA GLN A 135 -18.89 -21.28 -9.75
C GLN A 135 -18.14 -19.94 -9.65
N GLY A 136 -18.87 -18.81 -9.62
CA GLY A 136 -18.27 -17.47 -9.46
C GLY A 136 -17.53 -17.31 -8.12
N ILE A 137 -18.06 -17.91 -7.05
CA ILE A 137 -17.37 -17.95 -5.74
C ILE A 137 -16.06 -18.72 -5.84
N LEU A 138 -16.07 -19.90 -6.48
CA LEU A 138 -14.87 -20.73 -6.61
C LEU A 138 -13.82 -20.05 -7.51
N THR A 139 -14.23 -19.43 -8.61
CA THR A 139 -13.36 -18.63 -9.49
C THR A 139 -12.76 -17.45 -8.74
N ALA A 140 -13.54 -16.71 -7.96
CA ALA A 140 -13.04 -15.60 -7.16
C ALA A 140 -12.04 -16.07 -6.08
N PHE A 141 -12.33 -17.20 -5.41
CA PHE A 141 -11.42 -17.80 -4.43
C PHE A 141 -10.11 -18.24 -5.06
N LEU A 142 -10.18 -18.92 -6.21
CA LEU A 142 -9.00 -19.32 -6.98
C LEU A 142 -8.20 -18.10 -7.45
N GLY A 143 -8.88 -17.04 -7.88
CA GLY A 143 -8.25 -15.78 -8.28
C GLY A 143 -7.43 -15.15 -7.17
N ILE A 144 -8.00 -15.00 -5.97
CA ILE A 144 -7.25 -14.46 -4.81
C ILE A 144 -6.12 -15.41 -4.40
N PHE A 145 -6.33 -16.73 -4.49
CA PHE A 145 -5.26 -17.69 -4.19
C PHE A 145 -4.07 -17.58 -5.16
N ILE A 146 -4.32 -17.51 -6.47
CA ILE A 146 -3.26 -17.33 -7.49
C ILE A 146 -2.58 -15.97 -7.33
N TYR A 147 -3.35 -14.92 -7.04
CA TYR A 147 -2.80 -13.61 -6.67
C TYR A 147 -1.89 -13.70 -5.44
N SER A 148 -2.28 -14.46 -4.42
CA SER A 148 -1.45 -14.69 -3.22
C SER A 148 -0.15 -15.42 -3.56
N ILE A 149 -0.17 -16.34 -4.52
CA ILE A 149 1.04 -16.99 -5.04
C ILE A 149 1.97 -15.96 -5.67
N MET A 150 1.44 -15.11 -6.57
CA MET A 150 2.23 -14.03 -7.18
C MET A 150 2.84 -13.11 -6.12
N LEU A 151 2.03 -12.64 -5.16
CA LEU A 151 2.47 -11.77 -4.08
C LEU A 151 3.54 -12.43 -3.20
N CYS A 152 3.41 -13.73 -2.94
CA CYS A 152 4.40 -14.51 -2.21
C CYS A 152 5.75 -14.53 -2.92
N GLN A 153 5.76 -14.80 -4.23
CA GLN A 153 7.01 -14.83 -5.00
C GLN A 153 7.62 -13.45 -5.18
N LEU A 154 6.80 -12.41 -5.30
CA LEU A 154 7.26 -11.03 -5.30
C LEU A 154 7.91 -10.64 -3.96
N GLY A 155 7.26 -11.01 -2.84
CA GLY A 155 7.81 -10.81 -1.49
C GLY A 155 9.12 -11.57 -1.29
N LEU A 156 9.20 -12.81 -1.76
CA LEU A 156 10.40 -13.63 -1.71
C LEU A 156 11.56 -12.97 -2.47
N LEU A 157 11.33 -12.50 -3.68
CA LEU A 157 12.32 -11.78 -4.48
C LEU A 157 12.82 -10.53 -3.74
N ALA A 158 11.90 -9.73 -3.22
CA ALA A 158 12.25 -8.53 -2.47
C ALA A 158 13.05 -8.84 -1.20
N SER A 159 12.75 -9.98 -0.55
CA SER A 159 13.48 -10.51 0.60
C SER A 159 14.91 -10.92 0.25
N VAL A 160 15.10 -11.63 -0.87
CA VAL A 160 16.41 -12.04 -1.38
C VAL A 160 17.27 -10.82 -1.74
N LEU A 161 16.68 -9.80 -2.36
CA LEU A 161 17.39 -8.59 -2.79
C LEU A 161 17.73 -7.62 -1.65
N SER A 162 17.24 -7.86 -0.44
CA SER A 162 17.37 -6.90 0.66
C SER A 162 18.21 -7.47 1.80
N SER A 163 18.90 -6.56 2.49
CA SER A 163 19.62 -6.85 3.72
C SER A 163 18.70 -6.75 4.95
N ASP A 164 17.68 -5.87 4.87
CA ASP A 164 16.82 -5.54 6.00
C ASP A 164 15.34 -5.76 5.61
N SER A 165 14.54 -6.23 6.57
CA SER A 165 13.11 -6.50 6.47
C SER A 165 12.32 -5.32 5.93
N GLN A 166 12.65 -4.12 6.40
CA GLN A 166 11.95 -2.93 5.95
C GLN A 166 12.26 -2.60 4.48
N ARG A 167 13.50 -2.81 4.03
CA ARG A 167 13.86 -2.60 2.63
C ARG A 167 13.17 -3.62 1.75
N ALA A 168 13.12 -4.88 2.19
CA ALA A 168 12.39 -5.94 1.50
C ALA A 168 10.92 -5.56 1.32
N PHE A 169 10.25 -5.18 2.41
CA PHE A 169 8.87 -4.76 2.38
C PHE A 169 8.65 -3.55 1.46
N SER A 170 9.49 -2.51 1.55
CA SER A 170 9.35 -1.31 0.71
C SER A 170 9.52 -1.60 -0.78
N LYS A 171 10.46 -2.48 -1.16
CA LYS A 171 10.66 -2.89 -2.56
C LYS A 171 9.48 -3.71 -3.06
N MET A 172 8.98 -4.64 -2.25
CA MET A 172 7.81 -5.44 -2.59
C MET A 172 6.58 -4.55 -2.77
N LEU A 173 6.33 -3.62 -1.83
CA LEU A 173 5.18 -2.71 -1.90
C LEU A 173 5.27 -1.80 -3.13
N LEU A 174 6.45 -1.25 -3.43
CA LEU A 174 6.65 -0.43 -4.63
C LEU A 174 6.41 -1.25 -5.89
N ALA A 175 6.97 -2.46 -5.99
CA ALA A 175 6.76 -3.33 -7.13
C ALA A 175 5.27 -3.74 -7.28
N TRP A 176 4.60 -4.04 -6.17
CA TRP A 176 3.16 -4.33 -6.15
C TRP A 176 2.33 -3.14 -6.63
N LEU A 177 2.60 -1.93 -6.12
CA LEU A 177 1.95 -0.70 -6.57
C LEU A 177 2.17 -0.48 -8.06
N MET A 178 3.38 -0.72 -8.56
CA MET A 178 3.68 -0.59 -10.00
C MET A 178 2.89 -1.60 -10.84
N ILE A 179 2.66 -2.83 -10.35
CA ILE A 179 1.91 -3.88 -11.06
C ILE A 179 0.41 -3.58 -11.05
N GLU A 180 -0.18 -3.30 -9.88
CA GLU A 180 -1.64 -3.09 -9.77
C GLU A 180 -2.06 -1.73 -10.32
N LEU A 181 -1.29 -0.67 -10.06
CA LEU A 181 -1.59 0.64 -10.61
C LEU A 181 -1.16 0.76 -12.08
N ALA A 182 -0.55 -0.27 -12.68
CA ALA A 182 -0.18 -0.24 -14.10
C ALA A 182 -1.39 0.09 -14.99
N ALA A 183 -2.56 -0.51 -14.70
CA ALA A 183 -3.77 -0.23 -15.47
C ALA A 183 -4.21 1.22 -15.32
N TRP A 184 -4.17 1.75 -14.10
CA TRP A 184 -4.50 3.14 -13.84
C TRP A 184 -3.50 4.11 -14.50
N TRP A 185 -2.19 3.83 -14.43
CA TRP A 185 -1.17 4.60 -15.14
C TRP A 185 -1.37 4.54 -16.65
N SER A 186 -1.71 3.36 -17.19
CA SER A 186 -1.98 3.19 -18.62
C SER A 186 -3.23 3.94 -19.04
N TRP A 187 -4.28 3.89 -18.24
CA TRP A 187 -5.50 4.67 -18.44
C TRP A 187 -5.22 6.18 -18.43
N LEU A 188 -4.42 6.64 -17.48
CA LEU A 188 -4.08 8.04 -17.33
C LEU A 188 -3.23 8.54 -18.51
N LEU A 189 -2.29 7.72 -18.98
CA LEU A 189 -1.53 7.99 -20.20
C LEU A 189 -2.44 7.95 -21.44
N ALA A 190 -3.38 7.01 -21.51
CA ALA A 190 -4.35 6.90 -22.59
C ALA A 190 -5.32 8.10 -22.62
N MET A 191 -5.83 8.56 -21.48
CA MET A 191 -6.64 9.76 -21.37
C MET A 191 -5.86 11.00 -21.81
N GLY A 192 -4.61 11.15 -21.37
CA GLY A 192 -3.73 12.21 -21.86
C GLY A 192 -3.67 12.23 -23.39
N THR A 193 -3.62 11.05 -24.01
CA THR A 193 -3.58 10.90 -25.47
C THR A 193 -4.92 11.03 -26.19
N GLN A 194 -6.04 10.74 -25.53
CA GLN A 194 -7.38 10.87 -26.11
C GLN A 194 -7.86 12.33 -26.13
N TYR A 195 -7.54 13.09 -25.07
CA TYR A 195 -7.86 14.52 -25.02
C TYR A 195 -6.94 15.36 -25.92
N GLY A 196 -5.77 14.83 -26.26
CA GLY A 196 -4.87 15.44 -27.23
C GLY A 196 -5.07 15.01 -28.69
N GLY A 197 -6.20 14.41 -29.03
CA GLY A 197 -6.53 14.17 -30.43
C GLY A 197 -8.00 14.42 -30.64
N ASN A 198 -8.35 15.09 -31.74
CA ASN A 198 -9.73 15.19 -32.24
C ASN A 198 -10.39 13.81 -32.57
N PHE A 199 -9.77 12.69 -32.19
CA PHE A 199 -10.27 11.35 -32.40
C PHE A 199 -11.09 10.91 -31.20
N LYS A 200 -12.41 11.16 -31.27
CA LYS A 200 -13.35 10.69 -30.24
C LYS A 200 -13.45 9.16 -30.18
N ASN A 201 -13.13 8.46 -31.29
CA ASN A 201 -13.27 7.01 -31.42
C ASN A 201 -12.02 6.37 -32.06
N THR A 202 -11.68 5.15 -31.64
CA THR A 202 -10.58 4.32 -32.17
C THR A 202 -10.68 4.05 -33.67
N GLU A 203 -11.89 3.91 -34.21
CA GLU A 203 -12.14 3.71 -35.65
C GLU A 203 -11.68 4.91 -36.48
N ALA A 204 -11.86 6.14 -35.97
CA ALA A 204 -11.45 7.34 -36.67
C ALA A 204 -9.91 7.48 -36.72
N ALA A 205 -9.22 7.05 -35.66
CA ALA A 205 -7.75 7.00 -35.64
C ALA A 205 -7.21 5.97 -36.65
N GLN A 206 -7.83 4.80 -36.72
CA GLN A 206 -7.42 3.72 -37.63
C GLN A 206 -7.69 4.08 -39.10
N GLN A 207 -8.77 4.79 -39.39
CA GLN A 207 -9.11 5.26 -40.74
C GLN A 207 -8.17 6.39 -41.21
N TYR A 208 -7.68 7.24 -40.31
CA TYR A 208 -6.69 8.29 -40.63
C TYR A 208 -5.30 7.73 -40.96
N LEU A 209 -4.95 6.60 -40.33
CA LEU A 209 -3.67 5.91 -40.47
C LEU A 209 -3.49 5.29 -41.85
N SER A 210 -4.60 4.91 -42.51
CA SER A 210 -4.57 4.27 -43.83
C SER A 210 -4.58 5.25 -45.01
N THR A 211 -5.00 6.50 -44.81
CA THR A 211 -5.28 7.43 -45.91
C THR A 211 -4.24 8.52 -46.16
N THR A 212 -3.25 8.74 -45.28
CA THR A 212 -2.52 10.02 -45.29
C THR A 212 -1.06 9.93 -45.77
N ILE A 213 -0.75 10.71 -46.81
CA ILE A 213 0.59 10.91 -47.42
C ILE A 213 1.45 11.85 -46.54
N MET A 214 2.76 11.57 -46.48
CA MET A 214 3.75 12.11 -45.54
C MET A 214 3.95 13.64 -45.60
N ASN A 215 3.30 14.37 -44.69
CA ASN A 215 3.73 15.71 -44.26
C ASN A 215 4.31 15.60 -42.84
N LYS A 216 5.20 16.51 -42.42
CA LYS A 216 5.87 16.43 -41.10
C LYS A 216 4.89 16.48 -39.94
N ASP A 217 3.83 17.28 -40.06
CA ASP A 217 2.73 17.36 -39.09
C ASP A 217 1.91 16.07 -39.04
N THR A 218 1.98 15.26 -40.09
CA THR A 218 1.36 13.93 -40.15
C THR A 218 2.17 12.89 -39.40
N ILE A 219 3.51 12.99 -39.37
CA ILE A 219 4.39 12.05 -38.68
C ILE A 219 4.18 12.12 -37.16
N GLY A 220 4.05 13.33 -36.60
CA GLY A 220 3.72 13.52 -35.18
C GLY A 220 2.38 12.88 -34.81
N ARG A 221 1.33 13.17 -35.59
CA ARG A 221 -0.01 12.59 -35.38
C ARG A 221 -0.03 11.06 -35.53
N LEU A 222 0.74 10.51 -36.48
CA LEU A 222 0.87 9.05 -36.65
C LEU A 222 1.59 8.40 -35.46
N ALA A 223 2.71 8.96 -34.99
CA ALA A 223 3.41 8.48 -33.80
C ALA A 223 2.50 8.50 -32.56
N MET A 224 1.58 9.47 -32.49
CA MET A 224 0.66 9.63 -31.37
C MET A 224 -0.56 8.75 -31.43
N SER A 225 -1.14 8.56 -32.60
CA SER A 225 -2.15 7.51 -32.79
C SER A 225 -1.56 6.14 -32.44
N TRP A 226 -0.30 5.89 -32.77
CA TRP A 226 0.40 4.68 -32.38
C TRP A 226 0.60 4.58 -30.86
N LEU A 227 1.10 5.64 -30.19
CA LEU A 227 1.26 5.65 -28.73
C LEU A 227 -0.09 5.52 -27.99
N HIS A 228 -1.14 6.20 -28.45
CA HIS A 228 -2.50 6.04 -27.92
C HIS A 228 -2.95 4.59 -28.07
N MET A 229 -2.80 3.99 -29.26
CA MET A 229 -3.10 2.57 -29.47
C MET A 229 -2.27 1.67 -28.54
N GLN A 230 -0.99 1.97 -28.28
CA GLN A 230 -0.18 1.19 -27.34
C GLN A 230 -0.63 1.35 -25.89
N PHE A 231 -0.97 2.56 -25.42
CA PHE A 231 -1.44 2.78 -24.05
C PHE A 231 -2.86 2.27 -23.84
N GLN A 232 -3.73 2.43 -24.83
CA GLN A 232 -5.07 1.87 -24.84
C GLN A 232 -5.00 0.34 -24.88
N TRP A 233 -4.13 -0.23 -25.72
CA TRP A 233 -3.85 -1.66 -25.69
C TRP A 233 -3.32 -2.07 -24.32
N LEU A 234 -2.36 -1.33 -23.73
CA LEU A 234 -1.82 -1.63 -22.41
C LEU A 234 -2.90 -1.54 -21.32
N TYR A 235 -3.81 -0.57 -21.40
CA TYR A 235 -4.98 -0.42 -20.54
C TYR A 235 -5.95 -1.58 -20.72
N GLU A 236 -6.37 -1.90 -21.94
CA GLU A 236 -7.24 -3.04 -22.29
C GLU A 236 -6.61 -4.38 -21.92
N VAL A 237 -5.28 -4.45 -21.91
CA VAL A 237 -4.52 -5.63 -21.51
C VAL A 237 -4.38 -5.71 -19.99
N SER A 238 -4.20 -4.59 -19.30
CA SER A 238 -3.95 -4.53 -17.85
C SER A 238 -5.23 -4.50 -17.03
N THR A 239 -6.31 -3.86 -17.49
CA THR A 239 -7.61 -3.82 -16.83
C THR A 239 -8.23 -5.18 -16.57
N PRO A 240 -8.29 -6.14 -17.51
CA PRO A 240 -8.77 -7.48 -17.21
C PRO A 240 -7.78 -8.27 -16.34
N ARG A 241 -6.60 -7.72 -16.02
CA ARG A 241 -5.54 -8.36 -15.23
C ARG A 241 -5.40 -7.78 -13.81
N THR A 242 -6.04 -6.66 -13.49
CA THR A 242 -6.13 -6.14 -12.12
C THR A 242 -7.20 -6.91 -11.36
N LEU A 243 -6.88 -7.37 -10.15
CA LEU A 243 -7.87 -8.15 -9.37
C LEU A 243 -8.96 -7.23 -8.85
N PHE A 244 -8.56 -6.03 -8.46
CA PHE A 244 -9.43 -5.06 -7.80
C PHE A 244 -10.67 -4.73 -8.64
N ASP A 245 -10.51 -4.49 -9.93
CA ASP A 245 -11.60 -4.07 -10.81
C ASP A 245 -12.51 -5.26 -11.19
N ASN A 246 -11.92 -6.43 -11.45
CA ASN A 246 -12.65 -7.60 -11.96
C ASN A 246 -13.28 -8.48 -10.88
N LEU A 247 -12.92 -8.30 -9.60
CA LEU A 247 -13.44 -9.12 -8.51
C LEU A 247 -14.97 -9.06 -8.41
N SER A 248 -15.53 -7.88 -8.67
CA SER A 248 -16.97 -7.69 -8.78
C SER A 248 -17.52 -8.47 -9.98
N MET A 249 -16.92 -8.30 -11.17
CA MET A 249 -17.34 -8.94 -12.42
C MET A 249 -17.39 -10.47 -12.32
N TYR A 250 -16.43 -11.10 -11.62
CA TYR A 250 -16.41 -12.55 -11.38
C TYR A 250 -17.64 -13.07 -10.63
N LEU A 251 -18.24 -12.24 -9.78
CA LEU A 251 -19.42 -12.59 -9.00
C LEU A 251 -20.73 -12.34 -9.77
N PHE A 252 -20.72 -11.38 -10.71
CA PHE A 252 -21.93 -10.92 -11.43
C PHE A 252 -22.15 -11.57 -12.79
N SER A 253 -21.16 -12.24 -13.38
CA SER A 253 -21.33 -12.79 -14.72
C SER A 253 -22.21 -14.05 -14.73
N PHE A 254 -23.47 -13.88 -15.10
CA PHE A 254 -24.42 -14.96 -15.39
C PHE A 254 -24.17 -15.66 -16.74
N ARG A 255 -23.23 -15.15 -17.57
CA ARG A 255 -22.73 -15.91 -18.72
C ARG A 255 -21.88 -17.06 -18.24
N THR A 256 -21.91 -18.18 -18.96
CA THR A 256 -21.07 -19.38 -18.76
C THR A 256 -19.59 -18.98 -18.71
N MET A 257 -19.14 -18.58 -17.53
CA MET A 257 -17.78 -18.13 -17.32
C MET A 257 -16.90 -19.36 -17.24
N GLU A 258 -15.83 -19.34 -18.02
CA GLU A 258 -14.73 -20.27 -17.85
C GLU A 258 -14.24 -20.15 -16.40
N PHE A 259 -13.99 -21.30 -15.77
CA PHE A 259 -13.46 -21.39 -14.41
C PHE A 259 -12.15 -20.59 -14.25
N TRP A 260 -11.43 -20.45 -15.37
CA TRP A 260 -10.13 -19.82 -15.49
C TRP A 260 -10.24 -18.47 -16.18
N GLN A 261 -9.58 -17.45 -15.63
CA GLN A 261 -9.60 -16.08 -16.16
C GLN A 261 -8.21 -15.68 -16.66
N PRO A 262 -8.09 -14.84 -17.72
CA PRO A 262 -6.78 -14.40 -18.24
C PRO A 262 -5.89 -13.75 -17.18
N GLN A 263 -6.51 -13.09 -16.20
CA GLN A 263 -5.83 -12.58 -15.01
C GLN A 263 -5.03 -13.68 -14.30
N MET A 264 -5.64 -14.84 -14.03
CA MET A 264 -5.01 -15.92 -13.28
C MET A 264 -3.74 -16.40 -13.98
N THR A 265 -3.77 -16.53 -15.31
CA THR A 265 -2.59 -16.85 -16.13
C THR A 265 -1.49 -15.80 -15.94
N PHE A 266 -1.84 -14.51 -16.01
CA PHE A 266 -0.87 -13.42 -15.87
C PHE A 266 -0.18 -13.44 -14.50
N HIS A 267 -0.95 -13.56 -13.42
CA HIS A 267 -0.42 -13.64 -12.06
C HIS A 267 0.46 -14.87 -11.84
N LEU A 268 0.09 -16.02 -12.43
CA LEU A 268 0.89 -17.24 -12.37
C LEU A 268 2.22 -17.10 -13.13
N ILE A 269 2.21 -16.49 -14.33
CA ILE A 269 3.43 -16.22 -15.10
C ILE A 269 4.36 -15.30 -14.30
N LEU A 270 3.84 -14.20 -13.74
CA LEU A 270 4.62 -13.30 -12.90
C LEU A 270 5.20 -14.03 -11.68
N ALA A 271 4.42 -14.91 -11.04
CA ALA A 271 4.90 -15.71 -9.93
C ALA A 271 6.10 -16.59 -10.33
N ILE A 272 6.02 -17.27 -11.48
CA ILE A 272 7.10 -18.11 -12.00
C ILE A 272 8.35 -17.26 -12.28
N VAL A 273 8.19 -16.10 -12.93
CA VAL A 273 9.29 -15.18 -13.22
C VAL A 273 9.95 -14.69 -11.94
N PHE A 274 9.19 -14.21 -10.95
CA PHE A 274 9.74 -13.74 -9.68
C PHE A 274 10.43 -14.85 -8.89
N PHE A 275 9.89 -16.06 -8.90
CA PHE A 275 10.55 -17.21 -8.27
C PHE A 275 11.87 -17.56 -8.98
N ALA A 276 11.89 -17.59 -10.31
CA ALA A 276 13.10 -17.84 -11.09
C ALA A 276 14.17 -16.77 -10.83
N CYS A 277 13.79 -15.49 -10.81
CA CYS A 277 14.69 -14.38 -10.44
C CYS A 277 15.19 -14.52 -9.00
N SER A 278 14.31 -14.90 -8.06
CA SER A 278 14.69 -15.12 -6.66
C SER A 278 15.73 -16.23 -6.54
N TRP A 279 15.54 -17.31 -7.29
CA TRP A 279 16.47 -18.44 -7.32
C TRP A 279 17.82 -18.05 -7.92
N ALA A 280 17.82 -17.37 -9.07
CA ALA A 280 19.06 -16.93 -9.73
C ALA A 280 19.86 -15.92 -8.89
N LEU A 281 19.18 -15.01 -8.20
CA LEU A 281 19.80 -13.97 -7.39
C LEU A 281 20.10 -14.42 -5.95
N PHE A 282 19.65 -15.61 -5.54
CA PHE A 282 19.84 -16.09 -4.18
C PHE A 282 21.32 -16.20 -3.82
N GLU A 283 22.14 -16.89 -4.60
CA GLU A 283 23.57 -17.06 -4.28
C GLU A 283 24.32 -15.72 -4.25
N PRO A 284 24.25 -14.86 -5.29
CA PRO A 284 24.97 -13.59 -5.29
C PRO A 284 24.57 -12.67 -4.12
N CYS A 285 23.28 -12.57 -3.83
CA CYS A 285 22.78 -11.67 -2.79
C CYS A 285 22.95 -12.23 -1.36
N THR A 286 23.19 -13.54 -1.20
CA THR A 286 23.41 -14.16 0.12
C THR A 286 24.89 -14.44 0.40
N ALA A 287 25.74 -14.49 -0.62
CA ALA A 287 27.19 -14.64 -0.45
C ALA A 287 27.78 -13.50 0.42
N GLN A 288 27.27 -12.28 0.28
CA GLN A 288 27.68 -11.14 1.13
C GLN A 288 27.37 -11.38 2.60
N ALA A 289 26.21 -11.97 2.93
CA ALA A 289 25.83 -12.28 4.30
C ALA A 289 26.67 -13.42 4.92
N VAL A 290 27.29 -14.27 4.10
CA VAL A 290 28.17 -15.36 4.58
C VAL A 290 29.61 -14.88 4.76
N GLY A 291 30.06 -13.92 3.93
CA GLY A 291 31.44 -13.42 3.95
C GLY A 291 31.71 -12.26 4.93
N GLU A 292 30.69 -11.46 5.22
CA GLU A 292 30.80 -10.37 6.20
C GLU A 292 30.60 -10.93 7.62
N GLY A 293 31.70 -11.37 8.26
CA GLY A 293 31.68 -11.61 9.71
C GLY A 293 31.21 -10.33 10.46
N PRO A 294 30.72 -10.46 11.71
CA PRO A 294 30.12 -9.35 12.46
C PRO A 294 31.01 -8.10 12.59
N ASP A 295 32.32 -8.23 12.36
CA ASP A 295 33.32 -7.16 12.47
C ASP A 295 33.72 -6.51 11.13
N SER A 296 33.22 -6.94 9.96
CA SER A 296 33.56 -6.28 8.69
C SER A 296 32.77 -4.99 8.46
N GLY A 297 32.51 -4.27 9.55
CA GLY A 297 31.99 -2.91 9.54
C GLY A 297 32.75 -2.13 8.49
N LYS A 298 32.03 -1.67 7.46
CA LYS A 298 32.50 -0.71 6.47
C LYS A 298 33.40 0.25 7.22
N LYS A 299 34.68 0.26 6.87
CA LYS A 299 35.66 1.23 7.39
C LYS A 299 35.15 2.60 6.96
N VAL A 300 34.21 3.14 7.73
CA VAL A 300 33.85 4.53 7.71
C VAL A 300 35.16 5.18 8.06
N THR A 301 35.82 5.71 7.05
CA THR A 301 37.00 6.56 7.15
C THR A 301 36.55 7.75 7.96
N ARG A 302 36.55 7.55 9.28
CA ARG A 302 36.08 8.47 10.30
C ARG A 302 37.12 9.57 10.34
N ARG A 303 37.06 10.47 9.35
CA ARG A 303 37.62 11.81 9.45
C ARG A 303 36.95 12.41 10.67
N GLN A 304 37.61 12.29 11.82
CA GLN A 304 37.23 12.92 13.07
C GLN A 304 37.23 14.43 12.83
N ARG A 305 36.11 14.95 12.32
CA ARG A 305 35.83 16.38 12.39
C ARG A 305 35.70 16.68 13.88
N LYS A 306 36.61 17.49 14.41
CA LYS A 306 36.59 18.01 15.79
C LYS A 306 35.19 18.55 16.06
N SER A 307 34.42 17.81 16.85
CA SER A 307 33.03 18.11 17.13
C SER A 307 32.96 19.34 18.01
N LYS A 308 32.44 20.45 17.46
CA LYS A 308 31.98 21.60 18.26
C LYS A 308 30.78 21.13 19.09
N ARG A 309 30.76 21.55 20.37
CA ARG A 309 29.67 21.45 21.38
C ARG A 309 28.35 20.88 20.86
N ALA A 310 27.85 19.79 21.45
CA ALA A 310 26.58 19.16 21.05
C ALA A 310 25.42 20.17 21.00
N TRP A 311 24.78 20.32 19.84
CA TRP A 311 23.69 21.28 19.63
C TRP A 311 22.46 20.88 20.45
N ARG A 312 21.70 21.86 20.98
CA ARG A 312 20.47 21.60 21.77
C ARG A 312 19.46 20.70 21.06
N GLN A 313 19.46 20.72 19.73
CA GLN A 313 18.58 19.97 18.82
C GLN A 313 19.29 18.82 18.07
N ALA A 314 20.35 18.24 18.64
CA ALA A 314 21.10 17.16 18.01
C ALA A 314 20.22 15.95 17.57
N LEU A 315 19.17 15.64 18.35
CA LEU A 315 18.20 14.58 18.02
C LEU A 315 17.38 14.91 16.77
N VAL A 316 16.86 16.13 16.65
CA VAL A 316 16.11 16.60 15.47
C VAL A 316 16.99 16.49 14.23
N TRP A 317 18.24 16.96 14.33
CA TRP A 317 19.21 16.89 13.24
C TRP A 317 19.59 15.44 12.89
N LYS A 318 19.75 14.55 13.88
CA LYS A 318 20.03 13.13 13.65
C LYS A 318 18.88 12.50 12.85
N SER A 319 17.65 12.65 13.30
CA SER A 319 16.46 12.09 12.63
C SER A 319 16.31 12.65 11.22
N TRP A 320 16.52 13.95 11.04
CA TRP A 320 16.57 14.58 9.72
C TRP A 320 17.64 13.93 8.83
N GLN A 321 18.90 13.96 9.23
CA GLN A 321 19.98 13.53 8.35
C GLN A 321 19.96 12.02 8.06
N HIS A 322 19.64 11.19 9.05
CA HIS A 322 19.79 9.73 8.94
C HIS A 322 18.48 9.02 8.55
N ILE A 323 17.32 9.52 8.98
CA ILE A 323 16.04 8.86 8.71
C ILE A 323 15.41 9.41 7.43
N THR A 324 15.41 10.74 7.25
CA THR A 324 14.81 11.35 6.06
C THR A 324 15.76 11.41 4.85
N GLY A 325 17.07 11.32 5.09
CA GLY A 325 18.11 11.42 4.05
C GLY A 325 18.65 12.84 3.85
N GLY A 326 18.28 13.80 4.71
CA GLY A 326 18.83 15.15 4.71
C GLY A 326 18.42 16.02 3.51
N HIS A 327 19.26 16.99 3.15
CA HIS A 327 18.94 18.02 2.15
C HIS A 327 18.70 17.46 0.74
N LEU A 328 19.44 16.44 0.31
CA LEU A 328 19.29 15.89 -1.04
C LEU A 328 17.87 15.32 -1.24
N TRP A 329 17.43 14.48 -0.30
CA TRP A 329 16.11 13.85 -0.33
C TRP A 329 14.98 14.84 -0.10
N PHE A 330 15.22 15.90 0.68
CA PHE A 330 14.29 17.00 0.82
C PHE A 330 13.98 17.68 -0.51
N TRP A 331 15.01 18.16 -1.21
CA TRP A 331 14.85 18.88 -2.49
C TRP A 331 14.28 17.98 -3.58
N MET A 332 14.69 16.71 -3.59
CA MET A 332 14.13 15.74 -4.52
C MET A 332 12.63 15.53 -4.30
N ARG A 333 12.12 15.57 -3.07
CA ARG A 333 10.66 15.46 -2.81
C ARG A 333 9.92 16.76 -3.03
N LEU A 334 10.50 17.89 -2.58
CA LEU A 334 9.90 19.21 -2.65
C LEU A 334 9.76 19.70 -4.10
N VAL A 335 10.81 19.54 -4.91
CA VAL A 335 10.88 20.05 -6.28
C VAL A 335 10.99 18.93 -7.30
N GLY A 336 11.85 17.94 -7.03
CA GLY A 336 12.12 16.86 -7.99
C GLY A 336 10.86 16.06 -8.35
N MET A 337 10.07 15.62 -7.36
CA MET A 337 8.88 14.80 -7.61
C MET A 337 7.80 15.54 -8.39
N PRO A 338 7.33 16.75 -7.99
CA PRO A 338 6.40 17.52 -8.82
C PRO A 338 6.96 17.78 -10.22
N ALA A 339 8.24 18.16 -10.34
CA ALA A 339 8.86 18.46 -11.62
C ALA A 339 8.93 17.23 -12.54
N ILE A 340 9.25 16.04 -12.01
CA ILE A 340 9.26 14.79 -12.78
C ILE A 340 7.84 14.46 -13.26
N ILE A 341 6.84 14.54 -12.38
CA ILE A 341 5.45 14.24 -12.75
C ILE A 341 4.95 15.21 -13.82
N THR A 342 5.16 16.52 -13.61
CA THR A 342 4.82 17.54 -14.60
C THR A 342 5.60 17.35 -15.89
N ALA A 343 6.89 17.05 -15.85
CA ALA A 343 7.70 16.82 -17.05
C ALA A 343 7.22 15.59 -17.83
N VAL A 344 6.86 14.49 -17.15
CA VAL A 344 6.28 13.31 -17.81
C VAL A 344 4.99 13.70 -18.51
N ILE A 345 4.09 14.43 -17.84
CA ILE A 345 2.81 14.86 -18.44
C ILE A 345 3.03 15.83 -19.60
N LEU A 346 3.95 16.79 -19.47
CA LEU A 346 4.27 17.76 -20.54
C LEU A 346 5.00 17.11 -21.72
N ILE A 347 5.90 16.16 -21.48
CA ILE A 347 6.56 15.38 -22.55
C ILE A 347 5.53 14.51 -23.26
N SER A 348 4.63 13.87 -22.50
CA SER A 348 3.49 13.18 -23.07
C SER A 348 2.71 14.16 -23.95
N ALA A 349 2.21 15.27 -23.40
CA ALA A 349 1.44 16.30 -24.12
C ALA A 349 2.12 16.86 -25.36
N TRP A 350 3.41 17.19 -25.25
CA TRP A 350 4.24 17.66 -26.35
C TRP A 350 4.37 16.59 -27.44
N ALA A 351 4.52 15.32 -27.05
CA ALA A 351 4.49 14.24 -28.04
C ALA A 351 3.15 14.24 -28.78
N ILE A 352 2.03 14.52 -28.07
CA ILE A 352 0.64 14.51 -28.57
C ILE A 352 0.30 15.71 -29.46
N ASP A 353 1.12 16.77 -29.39
CA ASP A 353 0.86 18.08 -29.98
C ASP A 353 -0.43 18.74 -29.47
N GLU A 354 -0.80 18.45 -28.21
CA GLU A 354 -1.99 19.06 -27.61
C GLU A 354 -1.75 19.66 -26.23
N PRO A 355 -2.36 20.83 -25.98
CA PRO A 355 -2.17 21.54 -24.73
C PRO A 355 -2.79 20.75 -23.58
N VAL A 356 -2.04 20.59 -22.49
CA VAL A 356 -2.58 19.98 -21.27
C VAL A 356 -3.57 20.96 -20.64
N GLU A 357 -4.82 20.53 -20.48
CA GLU A 357 -5.77 21.26 -19.66
C GLU A 357 -5.22 21.39 -18.23
N GLU A 358 -5.17 22.62 -17.70
CA GLU A 358 -4.62 22.90 -16.38
C GLU A 358 -5.33 22.07 -15.28
N GLU A 359 -6.63 21.78 -15.45
CA GLU A 359 -7.45 20.96 -14.55
C GLU A 359 -6.97 19.50 -14.47
N VAL A 360 -6.65 18.90 -15.62
CA VAL A 360 -6.16 17.51 -15.69
C VAL A 360 -4.79 17.41 -15.02
N LEU A 361 -3.88 18.33 -15.35
CA LEU A 361 -2.55 18.39 -14.72
C LEU A 361 -2.66 18.56 -13.19
N ALA A 362 -3.54 19.46 -12.75
CA ALA A 362 -3.81 19.71 -11.34
C ALA A 362 -4.33 18.46 -10.63
N GLY A 363 -5.32 17.78 -11.21
CA GLY A 363 -5.89 16.55 -10.67
C GLY A 363 -4.85 15.43 -10.54
N ILE A 364 -4.00 15.25 -11.55
CA ILE A 364 -2.94 14.23 -11.53
C ILE A 364 -1.90 14.56 -10.45
N LEU A 365 -1.46 15.81 -10.33
CA LEU A 365 -0.52 16.25 -9.29
C LEU A 365 -1.10 16.11 -7.88
N MET A 366 -2.38 16.43 -7.69
CA MET A 366 -3.06 16.24 -6.40
C MET A 366 -3.08 14.76 -6.03
N PHE A 367 -3.58 13.89 -6.91
CA PHE A 367 -3.72 12.47 -6.60
C PHE A 367 -2.36 11.78 -6.38
N SER A 368 -1.42 11.98 -7.30
CA SER A 368 -0.06 11.46 -7.14
C SER A 368 0.62 11.99 -5.88
N GLY A 369 0.38 13.26 -5.53
CA GLY A 369 0.83 13.88 -4.29
C GLY A 369 0.30 13.18 -3.04
N VAL A 370 -0.99 12.80 -3.00
CA VAL A 370 -1.58 12.04 -1.89
C VAL A 370 -0.94 10.65 -1.77
N VAL A 371 -0.77 9.93 -2.89
CA VAL A 371 -0.16 8.59 -2.88
C VAL A 371 1.29 8.65 -2.39
N ILE A 372 2.09 9.59 -2.92
CA ILE A 372 3.48 9.81 -2.52
C ILE A 372 3.56 10.23 -1.04
N PHE A 373 2.65 11.11 -0.61
CA PHE A 373 2.57 11.54 0.78
C PHE A 373 2.31 10.35 1.71
N ILE A 374 1.30 9.53 1.45
CA ILE A 374 0.96 8.37 2.29
C ILE A 374 2.13 7.37 2.32
N ALA A 375 2.72 7.05 1.16
CA ALA A 375 3.85 6.13 1.09
C ALA A 375 5.09 6.65 1.86
N ASN A 376 5.42 7.93 1.69
CA ASN A 376 6.55 8.55 2.39
C ASN A 376 6.27 8.68 3.90
N PHE A 377 5.06 9.08 4.27
CA PHE A 377 4.62 9.16 5.66
C PHE A 377 4.74 7.80 6.36
N ALA A 378 4.24 6.75 5.70
CA ALA A 378 4.29 5.39 6.21
C ALA A 378 5.74 4.91 6.45
N THR A 379 6.62 5.17 5.48
CA THR A 379 8.02 4.74 5.53
C THR A 379 8.84 5.53 6.56
N LEU A 380 8.67 6.85 6.64
CA LEU A 380 9.42 7.69 7.58
C LEU A 380 9.05 7.37 9.03
N LEU A 381 7.76 7.35 9.36
CA LEU A 381 7.31 7.11 10.73
C LEU A 381 7.59 5.67 11.17
N GLY A 382 7.47 4.69 10.27
CA GLY A 382 7.84 3.32 10.54
C GLY A 382 9.33 3.12 10.86
N ARG A 383 10.20 4.06 10.47
CA ARG A 383 11.66 4.03 10.77
C ARG A 383 12.03 4.65 12.11
N VAL A 384 11.22 5.59 12.62
CA VAL A 384 11.61 6.46 13.75
C VAL A 384 12.10 5.68 14.94
N PHE A 385 11.24 4.81 15.47
CA PHE A 385 11.58 4.01 16.65
C PHE A 385 12.22 2.69 16.27
N ASN A 386 11.83 2.10 15.14
CA ASN A 386 12.33 0.78 14.76
C ASN A 386 13.85 0.76 14.58
N ASN A 387 14.42 1.80 13.97
CA ASN A 387 15.87 1.90 13.82
C ASN A 387 16.59 2.02 15.17
N GLU A 388 16.02 2.76 16.13
CA GLU A 388 16.65 2.95 17.45
C GLU A 388 16.49 1.72 18.35
N ILE A 389 15.38 0.99 18.21
CA ILE A 389 15.15 -0.29 18.89
C ILE A 389 16.12 -1.34 18.34
N HIS A 390 16.20 -1.45 17.01
CA HIS A 390 17.06 -2.43 16.35
C HIS A 390 18.55 -2.17 16.62
N GLN A 391 18.96 -0.91 16.68
CA GLN A 391 20.34 -0.53 17.00
C GLN A 391 20.65 -0.51 18.51
N GLN A 392 19.68 -0.86 19.37
CA GLN A 392 19.80 -0.81 20.82
C GLN A 392 20.26 0.57 21.35
N THR A 393 19.98 1.64 20.60
CA THR A 393 20.31 3.01 20.99
C THR A 393 19.19 3.67 21.77
N LEU A 394 17.99 3.10 21.76
CA LEU A 394 16.84 3.62 22.48
C LEU A 394 17.07 3.76 24.00
N PRO A 395 17.63 2.76 24.73
CA PRO A 395 17.93 2.91 26.16
C PRO A 395 18.91 4.05 26.44
N SER A 396 19.97 4.17 25.63
CA SER A 396 20.94 5.26 25.74
C SER A 396 20.32 6.64 25.50
N LEU A 397 19.37 6.74 24.56
CA LEU A 397 18.63 7.97 24.31
C LEU A 397 17.71 8.34 25.47
N LEU A 398 17.12 7.35 26.15
CA LEU A 398 16.25 7.55 27.30
C LEU A 398 17.00 7.92 28.59
N MET A 399 18.31 7.68 28.65
CA MET A 399 19.18 8.17 29.74
C MET A 399 19.50 9.67 29.66
N LEU A 400 19.19 10.33 28.54
CA LEU A 400 19.39 11.78 28.43
C LEU A 400 18.50 12.52 29.43
N PRO A 401 18.97 13.63 30.04
CA PRO A 401 18.20 14.43 30.99
C PRO A 401 17.15 15.30 30.27
N LYS A 402 16.28 14.66 29.50
CA LYS A 402 15.17 15.26 28.76
C LYS A 402 13.91 14.46 29.05
N SER A 403 12.76 15.13 29.08
CA SER A 403 11.50 14.42 29.20
C SER A 403 11.29 13.51 27.97
N ARG A 404 10.68 12.36 28.18
CA ARG A 404 10.39 11.38 27.11
C ARG A 404 9.50 11.98 26.02
N ASN A 405 8.60 12.89 26.40
CA ASN A 405 7.77 13.65 25.47
C ASN A 405 8.62 14.57 24.58
N ALA A 406 9.60 15.25 25.16
CA ALA A 406 10.53 16.08 24.39
C ALA A 406 11.41 15.24 23.46
N LEU A 407 11.79 14.02 23.86
CA LEU A 407 12.55 13.09 23.03
C LEU A 407 11.73 12.60 21.82
N CYS A 408 10.53 12.08 22.07
CA CYS A 408 9.59 11.66 21.03
C CYS A 408 9.24 12.82 20.09
N GLY A 409 8.93 13.99 20.66
CA GLY A 409 8.67 15.21 19.90
C GLY A 409 9.85 15.64 19.04
N GLN A 410 11.09 15.57 19.53
CA GLN A 410 12.28 15.90 18.74
C GLN A 410 12.53 14.92 17.60
N MET A 411 12.25 13.63 17.79
CA MET A 411 12.36 12.63 16.72
C MET A 411 11.33 12.87 15.61
N VAL A 412 10.06 13.07 15.98
CA VAL A 412 8.97 13.34 15.03
C VAL A 412 9.19 14.69 14.33
N LEU A 413 9.62 15.72 15.07
CA LEU A 413 9.95 17.04 14.50
C LEU A 413 11.08 16.96 13.47
N GLY A 414 12.05 16.06 13.66
CA GLY A 414 13.10 15.79 12.68
C GLY A 414 12.58 15.21 11.36
N LEU A 415 11.38 14.63 11.34
CA LEU A 415 10.72 14.16 10.11
C LEU A 415 9.90 15.24 9.40
N ALA A 416 9.46 16.27 10.12
CA ALA A 416 8.51 17.26 9.62
C ALA A 416 8.88 17.86 8.26
N PRO A 417 10.13 18.26 7.98
CA PRO A 417 10.44 18.85 6.68
C PRO A 417 10.32 17.84 5.53
N ALA A 418 10.52 16.55 5.79
CA ALA A 418 10.41 15.52 4.76
C ALA A 418 8.96 15.13 4.48
N ILE A 419 8.09 15.20 5.50
CA ILE A 419 6.63 15.02 5.37
C ILE A 419 6.04 16.21 4.61
N LEU A 420 6.43 17.44 4.98
CA LEU A 420 6.04 18.66 4.28
C LEU A 420 6.50 18.67 2.82
N ALA A 421 7.74 18.26 2.55
CA ALA A 421 8.26 18.15 1.19
C ALA A 421 7.45 17.17 0.33
N SER A 422 6.96 16.05 0.89
CA SER A 422 6.08 15.15 0.12
C SER A 422 4.70 15.72 -0.14
N ALA A 423 4.21 16.66 0.68
CA ALA A 423 2.94 17.34 0.40
C ALA A 423 3.06 18.38 -0.73
N ALA A 424 4.27 18.74 -1.16
CA ALA A 424 4.50 19.75 -2.19
C ALA A 424 3.79 19.43 -3.51
N CYS A 425 3.78 18.17 -3.94
CA CYS A 425 3.09 17.74 -5.16
C CYS A 425 1.58 17.99 -5.07
N PHE A 426 0.97 17.64 -3.92
CA PHE A 426 -0.43 17.92 -3.67
C PHE A 426 -0.72 19.42 -3.63
N VAL A 427 0.13 20.20 -2.96
CA VAL A 427 -0.03 21.66 -2.88
C VAL A 427 0.09 22.30 -4.26
N CYS A 428 1.07 21.92 -5.08
CA CYS A 428 1.20 22.40 -6.46
C CYS A 428 -0.07 22.08 -7.27
N GLY A 429 -0.52 20.83 -7.24
CA GLY A 429 -1.77 20.43 -7.92
C GLY A 429 -2.98 21.22 -7.41
N PHE A 430 -3.10 21.41 -6.09
CA PHE A 430 -4.17 22.19 -5.48
C PHE A 430 -4.13 23.65 -5.94
N THR A 431 -2.96 24.30 -5.94
CA THR A 431 -2.83 25.69 -6.42
C THR A 431 -3.19 25.86 -7.89
N LEU A 432 -2.85 24.87 -8.74
CA LEU A 432 -3.24 24.87 -10.15
C LEU A 432 -4.75 24.67 -10.30
N MET A 433 -5.34 23.76 -9.51
CA MET A 433 -6.80 23.55 -9.50
C MET A 433 -7.54 24.82 -9.09
N VAL A 434 -7.05 25.52 -8.05
CA VAL A 434 -7.60 26.81 -7.60
C VAL A 434 -7.56 27.80 -8.74
N ARG A 435 -6.40 27.96 -9.39
CA ARG A 435 -6.22 28.90 -10.49
C ARG A 435 -7.16 28.59 -11.67
N ALA A 436 -7.25 27.33 -12.08
CA ALA A 436 -8.11 26.89 -13.18
C ALA A 436 -9.59 27.19 -12.88
N THR A 437 -10.02 26.95 -11.64
CA THR A 437 -11.43 27.14 -11.22
C THR A 437 -11.78 28.57 -10.81
N MET A 438 -10.82 29.45 -10.49
CA MET A 438 -11.11 30.84 -10.10
C MET A 438 -11.88 31.63 -11.17
N HIS A 439 -11.70 31.31 -12.45
CA HIS A 439 -12.40 31.97 -13.54
C HIS A 439 -13.85 31.51 -13.70
N LEU A 440 -14.18 30.32 -13.19
CA LEU A 440 -15.54 29.80 -13.13
C LEU A 440 -16.21 30.36 -11.87
N SER A 441 -16.76 31.57 -12.02
CA SER A 441 -17.40 32.51 -11.07
C SER A 441 -18.33 31.98 -9.94
N ASN A 442 -18.42 30.68 -9.65
CA ASN A 442 -19.22 30.15 -8.55
C ASN A 442 -18.32 29.52 -7.48
N GLY A 443 -18.35 30.05 -6.26
CA GLY A 443 -17.48 29.72 -5.11
C GLY A 443 -17.50 28.27 -4.59
N GLY A 444 -17.59 27.26 -5.44
CA GLY A 444 -17.59 25.84 -5.11
C GLY A 444 -16.36 25.40 -4.32
N MET A 445 -15.17 25.93 -4.64
CA MET A 445 -13.95 25.55 -3.90
C MET A 445 -13.94 26.05 -2.45
N MET A 446 -14.50 27.23 -2.18
CA MET A 446 -14.62 27.73 -0.82
C MET A 446 -15.60 26.90 0.02
N ASN A 447 -16.54 26.19 -0.62
CA ASN A 447 -17.44 25.28 0.08
C ASN A 447 -16.68 24.04 0.61
N VAL A 448 -15.67 23.54 -0.09
CA VAL A 448 -14.85 22.41 0.39
C VAL A 448 -14.17 22.72 1.72
N PHE A 449 -13.65 23.94 1.89
CA PHE A 449 -13.05 24.38 3.16
C PHE A 449 -14.07 24.63 4.28
N ARG A 450 -15.35 24.77 3.94
CA ARG A 450 -16.45 24.90 4.91
C ARG A 450 -16.99 23.54 5.34
N GLU A 451 -16.82 22.50 4.52
CA GLU A 451 -17.24 21.15 4.86
C GLU A 451 -16.42 20.60 6.03
N PRO A 452 -17.04 20.23 7.16
CA PRO A 452 -16.32 19.71 8.32
C PRO A 452 -15.50 18.44 8.04
N TRP A 453 -15.90 17.66 7.03
CA TRP A 453 -15.18 16.47 6.55
C TRP A 453 -13.76 16.78 6.09
N PHE A 454 -13.52 17.96 5.53
CA PHE A 454 -12.17 18.39 5.16
C PHE A 454 -11.22 18.39 6.36
N TYR A 455 -11.68 18.90 7.50
CA TYR A 455 -10.88 18.94 8.73
C TYR A 455 -10.71 17.57 9.36
N ASN A 456 -11.73 16.71 9.25
CA ASN A 456 -11.69 15.34 9.76
C ASN A 456 -10.51 14.54 9.18
N VAL A 457 -10.18 14.72 7.90
CA VAL A 457 -9.02 14.07 7.26
C VAL A 457 -7.70 14.32 8.02
N PHE A 458 -7.48 15.53 8.57
CA PHE A 458 -6.27 15.83 9.34
C PHE A 458 -6.23 15.10 10.68
N PHE A 459 -7.38 15.00 11.36
CA PHE A 459 -7.49 14.21 12.58
C PHE A 459 -7.26 12.71 12.31
N TRP A 460 -7.71 12.22 11.15
CA TRP A 460 -7.45 10.85 10.72
C TRP A 460 -5.98 10.57 10.42
N ILE A 461 -5.30 11.50 9.75
CA ILE A 461 -3.84 11.43 9.55
C ILE A 461 -3.12 11.41 10.90
N ALA A 462 -3.54 12.26 11.85
CA ALA A 462 -2.96 12.29 13.19
C ALA A 462 -3.21 10.97 13.95
N ALA A 463 -4.43 10.44 13.94
CA ALA A 463 -4.77 9.16 14.55
C ALA A 463 -3.96 8.02 13.95
N THR A 464 -3.80 8.00 12.62
CA THR A 464 -2.94 7.04 11.91
C THR A 464 -1.48 7.17 12.34
N MET A 465 -0.98 8.39 12.51
CA MET A 465 0.37 8.64 13.02
C MET A 465 0.60 8.00 14.39
N TYR A 466 -0.27 8.32 15.35
CA TYR A 466 -0.13 7.83 16.72
C TYR A 466 -0.29 6.31 16.79
N PHE A 467 -1.29 5.76 16.10
CA PHE A 467 -1.50 4.32 16.05
C PHE A 467 -0.33 3.58 15.39
N GLY A 468 0.19 4.12 14.28
CA GLY A 468 1.33 3.56 13.59
C GLY A 468 2.63 3.64 14.38
N LEU A 469 2.89 4.74 15.10
CA LEU A 469 4.05 4.84 15.98
C LEU A 469 3.99 3.82 17.12
N TYR A 470 2.81 3.63 17.73
CA TYR A 470 2.61 2.59 18.74
C TYR A 470 2.87 1.19 18.17
N LEU A 471 2.27 0.87 17.03
CA LEU A 471 2.47 -0.42 16.39
C LEU A 471 3.91 -0.64 15.95
N SER A 472 4.62 0.40 15.51
CA SER A 472 6.05 0.32 15.18
C SER A 472 6.97 0.09 16.37
N ILE A 473 6.53 0.34 17.61
CA ILE A 473 7.28 -0.04 18.83
C ILE A 473 7.04 -1.51 19.16
N ARG A 474 5.82 -2.01 18.94
CA ARG A 474 5.41 -3.38 19.30
C ARG A 474 5.74 -4.41 18.23
N LEU A 475 5.69 -4.02 16.98
CA LEU A 475 5.92 -4.87 15.82
C LEU A 475 7.28 -4.52 15.22
N ARG A 476 8.12 -5.54 15.06
CA ARG A 476 9.46 -5.43 14.46
C ARG A 476 9.43 -4.81 13.06
N TYR A 477 8.33 -4.98 12.32
CA TYR A 477 8.15 -4.43 10.98
C TYR A 477 6.66 -4.27 10.64
N GLY A 478 6.37 -3.42 9.66
CA GLY A 478 5.01 -3.27 9.10
C GLY A 478 3.98 -2.55 9.99
N GLY A 479 4.33 -2.15 11.22
CA GLY A 479 3.39 -1.53 12.16
C GLY A 479 2.65 -0.31 11.61
N MET A 480 3.33 0.57 10.88
CA MET A 480 2.71 1.73 10.24
C MET A 480 1.75 1.35 9.10
N LEU A 481 2.06 0.32 8.30
CA LEU A 481 1.15 -0.15 7.26
C LEU A 481 -0.11 -0.77 7.87
N LEU A 482 0.06 -1.54 8.96
CA LEU A 482 -1.07 -2.09 9.71
C LEU A 482 -1.94 -0.97 10.28
N ALA A 483 -1.34 0.12 10.74
CA ALA A 483 -2.10 1.30 11.17
C ALA A 483 -2.86 1.95 10.02
N ILE A 484 -2.25 2.08 8.83
CA ILE A 484 -2.94 2.59 7.64
C ILE A 484 -4.11 1.68 7.28
N LEU A 485 -3.93 0.36 7.25
CA LEU A 485 -5.02 -0.59 7.00
C LEU A 485 -6.15 -0.43 8.01
N ALA A 486 -5.81 -0.38 9.30
CA ALA A 486 -6.79 -0.26 10.37
C ALA A 486 -7.54 1.08 10.28
N MET A 487 -6.85 2.19 10.04
CA MET A 487 -7.46 3.52 10.08
C MET A 487 -8.14 3.93 8.77
N TRP A 488 -7.60 3.54 7.61
CA TRP A 488 -8.07 3.99 6.29
C TRP A 488 -8.95 2.98 5.56
N VAL A 489 -8.92 1.71 5.96
CA VAL A 489 -9.79 0.69 5.38
C VAL A 489 -10.82 0.25 6.40
N VAL A 490 -10.36 -0.25 7.55
CA VAL A 490 -11.27 -0.80 8.58
C VAL A 490 -12.07 0.30 9.27
N GLY A 491 -11.43 1.40 9.66
CA GLY A 491 -12.05 2.57 10.32
C GLY A 491 -13.26 3.13 9.56
N PRO A 492 -13.10 3.65 8.32
CA PRO A 492 -14.21 4.16 7.52
C PRO A 492 -15.27 3.10 7.31
N THR A 493 -14.87 1.86 7.07
CA THR A 493 -15.80 0.76 6.88
C THR A 493 -16.69 0.61 8.10
N ILE A 494 -16.14 0.61 9.31
CA ILE A 494 -16.90 0.51 10.58
C ILE A 494 -17.80 1.74 10.77
N VAL A 495 -17.26 2.95 10.52
CA VAL A 495 -18.01 4.21 10.70
C VAL A 495 -19.20 4.27 9.75
N ILE A 496 -18.97 4.14 8.45
CA ILE A 496 -20.03 4.11 7.42
C ILE A 496 -21.04 3.03 7.77
N SER A 497 -20.56 1.85 8.14
CA SER A 497 -21.37 0.72 8.53
C SER A 497 -22.32 1.02 9.69
N GLY A 498 -21.79 1.51 10.82
CA GLY A 498 -22.59 1.89 11.99
C GLY A 498 -23.58 3.00 11.68
N LEU A 499 -23.21 3.93 10.79
CA LEU A 499 -24.09 5.01 10.36
C LEU A 499 -25.25 4.53 9.51
N THR A 500 -25.04 3.56 8.61
CA THR A 500 -26.14 2.90 7.90
C THR A 500 -27.13 2.28 8.87
N VAL A 501 -26.66 1.66 9.96
CA VAL A 501 -27.54 1.08 10.98
C VAL A 501 -28.35 2.15 11.71
N LEU A 502 -27.68 3.23 12.15
CA LEU A 502 -28.35 4.36 12.79
C LEU A 502 -29.36 5.04 11.85
N SER A 503 -29.10 5.00 10.54
CA SER A 503 -29.95 5.65 9.56
C SER A 503 -31.32 5.00 9.37
N ILE A 504 -31.48 3.73 9.75
CA ILE A 504 -32.75 3.01 9.56
C ILE A 504 -33.87 3.60 10.46
N GLY A 505 -33.50 4.26 11.57
CA GLY A 505 -34.45 4.86 12.50
C GLY A 505 -34.75 6.35 12.26
N LEU A 506 -34.04 6.99 11.33
CA LEU A 506 -34.11 8.45 11.13
C LEU A 506 -34.30 8.71 9.63
N SER A 507 -35.39 9.36 9.21
CA SER A 507 -35.57 9.76 7.81
C SER A 507 -35.75 11.27 7.71
N GLY A 508 -35.32 11.87 6.60
CA GLY A 508 -35.54 13.29 6.29
C GLY A 508 -34.31 14.20 6.38
N SER A 509 -34.54 15.51 6.31
CA SER A 509 -33.50 16.55 6.29
C SER A 509 -32.61 16.55 7.54
N ALA A 510 -33.17 16.21 8.71
CA ALA A 510 -32.42 16.13 9.96
C ALA A 510 -31.26 15.13 9.90
N MET A 511 -31.43 14.03 9.16
CA MET A 511 -30.36 13.07 8.92
C MET A 511 -29.23 13.70 8.13
N ARG A 512 -29.56 14.36 7.03
CA ARG A 512 -28.59 15.02 6.17
C ARG A 512 -27.78 16.06 6.95
N ASP A 513 -28.45 16.89 7.74
CA ASP A 513 -27.79 17.89 8.59
C ASP A 513 -26.88 17.25 9.65
N PHE A 514 -27.31 16.13 10.23
CA PHE A 514 -26.49 15.36 11.17
C PHE A 514 -25.21 14.79 10.49
N PHE A 515 -25.35 14.22 9.29
CA PHE A 515 -24.21 13.67 8.53
C PHE A 515 -23.24 14.74 8.04
N GLU A 516 -23.75 15.86 7.56
CA GLU A 516 -22.94 16.94 7.01
C GLU A 516 -22.22 17.72 8.12
N ASN A 517 -22.87 17.94 9.28
CA ASN A 517 -22.34 18.86 10.31
C ASN A 517 -21.94 18.18 11.63
N VAL A 518 -22.80 17.32 12.19
CA VAL A 518 -22.63 16.82 13.58
C VAL A 518 -21.64 15.67 13.65
N LEU A 519 -21.81 14.70 12.75
CA LEU A 519 -21.00 13.49 12.69
C LEU A 519 -19.48 13.75 12.54
N PRO A 520 -19.01 14.55 11.55
CA PRO A 520 -17.57 14.80 11.39
C PRO A 520 -16.94 15.46 12.61
N VAL A 521 -17.68 16.33 13.31
CA VAL A 521 -17.24 16.97 14.57
C VAL A 521 -17.14 15.93 15.69
N PHE A 522 -18.15 15.05 15.83
CA PHE A 522 -18.12 13.96 16.80
C PHE A 522 -16.96 12.99 16.56
N LEU A 523 -16.73 12.60 15.30
CA LEU A 523 -15.59 11.75 14.92
C LEU A 523 -14.26 12.43 15.24
N ALA A 524 -14.11 13.72 14.94
CA ALA A 524 -12.91 14.47 15.28
C ALA A 524 -12.66 14.50 16.81
N MET A 525 -13.71 14.64 17.62
CA MET A 525 -13.58 14.56 19.08
C MET A 525 -13.12 13.18 19.55
N LEU A 526 -13.69 12.10 19.00
CA LEU A 526 -13.27 10.73 19.31
C LEU A 526 -11.81 10.48 18.90
N GLU A 527 -11.39 11.01 17.76
CA GLU A 527 -10.02 10.89 17.26
C GLU A 527 -9.02 11.65 18.13
N VAL A 528 -9.39 12.82 18.66
CA VAL A 528 -8.55 13.56 19.62
C VAL A 528 -8.38 12.75 20.92
N VAL A 529 -9.47 12.17 21.45
CA VAL A 529 -9.41 11.29 22.63
C VAL A 529 -8.53 10.08 22.36
N PHE A 530 -8.69 9.45 21.19
CA PHE A 530 -7.87 8.33 20.75
C PHE A 530 -6.38 8.72 20.64
N CYS A 531 -6.06 9.86 20.02
CA CYS A 531 -4.68 10.35 19.93
C CYS A 531 -4.06 10.58 21.30
N ALA A 532 -4.80 11.17 22.25
CA ALA A 532 -4.34 11.37 23.61
C ALA A 532 -4.05 10.02 24.31
N TRP A 533 -4.98 9.06 24.22
CA TRP A 533 -4.81 7.72 24.77
C TRP A 533 -3.60 6.99 24.17
N MET A 534 -3.45 7.04 22.85
CA MET A 534 -2.31 6.47 22.14
C MET A 534 -0.99 7.11 22.54
N HIS A 535 -0.96 8.44 22.74
CA HIS A 535 0.23 9.15 23.20
C HIS A 535 0.74 8.60 24.55
N PHE A 536 -0.15 8.45 25.55
CA PHE A 536 0.22 7.87 26.84
C PHE A 536 0.70 6.42 26.70
N THR A 537 0.05 5.64 25.82
CA THR A 537 0.39 4.23 25.57
C THR A 537 1.77 4.07 24.90
N ILE A 538 2.13 4.98 23.99
CA ILE A 538 3.47 5.04 23.38
C ILE A 538 4.51 5.28 24.46
N ILE A 539 4.32 6.27 25.34
CA ILE A 539 5.26 6.59 26.41
C ILE A 539 5.46 5.39 27.33
N ARG A 540 4.37 4.72 27.73
CA ARG A 540 4.44 3.51 28.56
C ARG A 540 5.19 2.37 27.86
N SER A 541 4.95 2.19 26.57
CA SER A 541 5.61 1.13 25.79
C SER A 541 7.10 1.40 25.61
N LEU A 542 7.50 2.66 25.40
CA LEU A 542 8.92 3.04 25.36
C LEU A 542 9.63 2.74 26.68
N ASN A 543 8.98 2.93 27.83
CA ASN A 543 9.56 2.59 29.13
C ASN A 543 9.79 1.09 29.27
N SER A 544 8.79 0.27 28.89
CA SER A 544 8.94 -1.19 28.98
C SER A 544 10.06 -1.73 28.09
N VAL A 545 10.29 -1.12 26.92
CA VAL A 545 11.41 -1.51 26.04
C VAL A 545 12.75 -1.07 26.64
N ALA A 546 12.78 0.08 27.32
CA ALA A 546 13.98 0.58 28.00
C ALA A 546 14.37 -0.22 29.24
N GLU A 547 13.41 -0.85 29.91
CA GLU A 547 13.66 -1.72 31.07
C GLU A 547 14.19 -3.10 30.66
N GLN A 548 13.98 -3.51 29.41
CA GLN A 548 14.38 -4.81 28.89
C GLN A 548 15.78 -4.84 28.27
N GLY A 549 16.31 -3.69 27.86
CA GLY A 549 17.63 -3.56 27.20
C GLY A 549 18.56 -2.69 28.00
#